data_AF-A0A6C0JIJ1-F1
#
_entry.id   AF-A0A6C0JIJ1-F1
#
_cell.length_a   1.000
_cell.length_b   1.000
_cell.length_c   1.000
_cell.angle_alpha   90.00
_cell.angle_beta   90.00
_cell.angle_gamma   90.00
#
_symmetry.space_group_name_H-M   'P 1'
#
loop_
_entity.id
_entity.type
_entity.pdbx_description
1 polymer ?
#
loop_
_entity_poly.entity_id
_entity_poly.type
_entity_poly.pdbx_seq_one_letter_code
_entity_poly.pdbx_strand_id
1 'polypeptide(L)'
;MLKYQETKPIETIHYITVATKPHKVLNKILANVKKNKETIEVLGLQENRLIGWEGTQNFGVKLREIYNFINRPTINESDIVLFTDAYDLAYLGNLTEVVRRYKMFSKPIIFGAEKSCHPDPGRASEYKFPNDNMPEFPFLNSGMIIGRVDALRHCMKGYQYDDRHDDQRFWTTVFFENPDKIELDYENLLFLNAADMEMEDFIWNGKTAWYKRHNPLFVHINGPDKTMIEIFL
;
A
#
# COMPACT_ATOMS: atom_id res chain seq x y z
N MET A 1 16.74 -20.21 39.51
CA MET A 1 15.54 -19.91 38.70
C MET A 1 16.01 -19.47 37.31
N LEU A 2 15.89 -20.34 36.32
CA LEU A 2 16.16 -19.98 34.93
C LEU A 2 14.99 -19.12 34.45
N LYS A 3 15.25 -17.84 34.17
CA LYS A 3 14.27 -16.97 33.52
C LYS A 3 14.11 -17.51 32.09
N TYR A 4 12.96 -18.11 31.80
CA TYR A 4 12.54 -18.31 30.41
C TYR A 4 12.54 -16.93 29.75
N GLN A 5 13.48 -16.69 28.84
CA GLN A 5 13.32 -15.62 27.87
C GLN A 5 12.20 -16.09 26.96
N GLU A 6 11.02 -15.49 27.09
CA GLU A 6 10.00 -15.59 26.05
C GLU A 6 10.67 -15.19 24.74
N THR A 7 10.84 -16.17 23.85
CA THR A 7 11.27 -15.92 22.48
C THR A 7 10.22 -15.00 21.88
N LYS A 8 10.58 -13.73 21.62
CA LYS A 8 9.72 -12.83 20.85
C LYS A 8 9.30 -13.57 19.57
N PRO A 9 8.00 -13.57 19.22
CA PRO A 9 7.56 -14.15 17.97
C PRO A 9 8.38 -13.55 16.82
N ILE A 10 8.80 -14.39 15.89
CA ILE A 10 9.47 -13.93 14.67
C ILE A 10 8.41 -13.14 13.88
N GLU A 11 8.65 -11.84 13.68
CA GLU A 11 7.82 -10.98 12.83
C GLU A 11 7.71 -11.62 11.44
N THR A 12 6.50 -12.05 11.07
CA THR A 12 6.23 -12.58 9.73
C THR A 12 5.64 -11.47 8.88
N ILE A 13 6.09 -11.36 7.63
CA ILE A 13 5.51 -10.45 6.65
C ILE A 13 4.51 -11.21 5.78
N HIS A 14 3.30 -10.65 5.64
CA HIS A 14 2.25 -11.12 4.76
C HIS A 14 2.06 -10.11 3.63
N TYR A 15 2.41 -10.50 2.40
CA TYR A 15 2.08 -9.70 1.22
C TYR A 15 0.70 -10.12 0.72
N ILE A 16 -0.24 -9.17 0.73
CA ILE A 16 -1.59 -9.37 0.24
C ILE A 16 -1.91 -8.36 -0.88
N THR A 17 -2.81 -8.76 -1.77
CA THR A 17 -3.42 -7.87 -2.75
C THR A 17 -4.89 -8.21 -2.91
N VAL A 18 -5.67 -7.29 -3.46
CA VAL A 18 -7.10 -7.51 -3.72
C VAL A 18 -7.32 -7.49 -5.23
N ALA A 19 -7.85 -8.58 -5.76
CA ALA A 19 -8.22 -8.72 -7.16
C ALA A 19 -9.51 -9.51 -7.27
N THR A 20 -10.47 -8.97 -8.02
CA THR A 20 -11.77 -9.60 -8.27
C THR A 20 -11.82 -10.37 -9.59
N LYS A 21 -10.79 -10.25 -10.43
CA LYS A 21 -10.62 -10.93 -11.71
C LYS A 21 -9.13 -11.19 -12.01
N PRO A 22 -8.81 -12.18 -12.86
CA PRO A 22 -7.48 -12.32 -13.42
C PRO A 22 -7.07 -11.07 -14.20
N HIS A 23 -5.81 -10.65 -14.08
CA HIS A 23 -5.28 -9.47 -14.78
C HIS A 23 -3.82 -9.68 -15.19
N LYS A 24 -3.40 -9.12 -16.33
CA LYS A 24 -2.03 -9.30 -16.87
C LYS A 24 -0.96 -8.74 -15.92
N VAL A 25 -1.25 -7.60 -15.28
CA VAL A 25 -0.36 -6.96 -14.30
C VAL A 25 -0.24 -7.82 -13.03
N LEU A 26 -1.36 -8.35 -12.54
CA LEU A 26 -1.34 -9.30 -11.42
C LEU A 26 -0.48 -10.52 -11.75
N ASN A 27 -0.61 -11.10 -12.94
CA ASN A 27 0.22 -12.23 -13.36
C ASN A 27 1.72 -11.90 -13.34
N LYS A 28 2.10 -10.68 -13.71
CA LYS A 28 3.49 -10.20 -13.61
C LYS A 28 3.96 -10.11 -12.17
N ILE A 29 3.15 -9.56 -11.26
CA ILE A 29 3.45 -9.51 -9.83
C ILE A 29 3.64 -10.92 -9.26
N LEU A 30 2.71 -11.84 -9.55
CA LEU A 30 2.80 -13.24 -9.11
C LEU A 30 4.08 -13.93 -9.62
N ALA A 31 4.46 -13.69 -10.87
CA ALA A 31 5.69 -14.22 -11.45
C ALA A 31 6.95 -13.66 -10.76
N ASN A 32 6.97 -12.37 -10.43
CA ASN A 32 8.08 -11.74 -9.71
C ASN A 32 8.19 -12.26 -8.27
N VAL A 33 7.08 -12.36 -7.54
CA VAL A 33 7.02 -12.95 -6.19
C VAL A 33 7.53 -14.39 -6.20
N LYS A 34 7.09 -15.21 -7.16
CA LYS A 34 7.57 -16.59 -7.33
C LYS A 34 9.08 -16.65 -7.61
N LYS A 35 9.58 -15.76 -8.48
CA LYS A 35 11.02 -15.66 -8.81
C LYS A 35 11.85 -15.33 -7.57
N ASN A 36 11.33 -14.49 -6.68
CA ASN A 36 11.96 -14.12 -5.42
C ASN A 36 11.84 -15.20 -4.33
N LYS A 37 11.10 -16.30 -4.58
CA LYS A 37 10.75 -17.33 -3.59
C LYS A 37 9.94 -16.75 -2.42
N GLU A 38 9.09 -15.78 -2.73
CA GLU A 38 8.18 -15.11 -1.80
C GLU A 38 6.76 -15.67 -1.96
N THR A 39 5.86 -15.26 -1.06
CA THR A 39 4.44 -15.57 -1.12
C THR A 39 3.63 -14.28 -1.18
N ILE A 40 2.54 -14.31 -1.94
CA ILE A 40 1.52 -13.27 -1.99
C ILE A 40 0.15 -13.95 -1.94
N GLU A 41 -0.76 -13.42 -1.13
CA GLU A 41 -2.15 -13.87 -1.10
C GLU A 41 -3.05 -12.91 -1.90
N VAL A 42 -3.81 -13.47 -2.84
CA VAL A 42 -4.78 -12.71 -3.64
C VAL A 42 -6.16 -12.87 -3.02
N LEU A 43 -6.70 -11.78 -2.49
CA LEU A 43 -8.00 -11.71 -1.83
C LEU A 43 -9.07 -11.25 -2.83
N GLY A 44 -10.34 -11.60 -2.56
CA GLY A 44 -11.49 -11.09 -3.33
C GLY A 44 -11.77 -11.75 -4.69
N LEU A 45 -11.01 -12.77 -5.11
CA LEU A 45 -11.23 -13.45 -6.41
C LEU A 45 -12.63 -14.07 -6.55
N GLN A 46 -13.25 -14.42 -5.43
CA GLN A 46 -14.62 -14.95 -5.37
C GLN A 46 -15.70 -13.94 -5.82
N GLU A 47 -15.39 -12.64 -5.81
CA GLU A 47 -16.34 -11.58 -6.20
C GLU A 47 -16.68 -11.63 -7.69
N ASN A 48 -15.71 -12.02 -8.54
CA ASN A 48 -15.86 -12.15 -9.99
C ASN A 48 -16.61 -10.98 -10.69
N ARG A 49 -16.28 -9.74 -10.33
CA ARG A 49 -16.89 -8.51 -10.89
C ARG A 49 -15.85 -7.43 -11.14
N LEU A 50 -16.17 -6.47 -12.01
CA LEU A 50 -15.31 -5.30 -12.23
C LEU A 50 -15.50 -4.31 -11.08
N ILE A 51 -14.38 -3.72 -10.62
CA ILE A 51 -14.33 -2.66 -9.62
C ILE A 51 -13.37 -1.56 -10.12
N GLY A 52 -13.38 -0.40 -9.48
CA GLY A 52 -12.51 0.71 -9.84
C GLY A 52 -12.90 1.42 -11.13
N TRP A 53 -11.90 1.94 -11.87
CA TRP A 53 -12.09 2.76 -13.07
C TRP A 53 -12.83 2.04 -14.21
N GLU A 54 -12.71 0.71 -14.28
CA GLU A 54 -13.41 -0.14 -15.26
C GLU A 54 -14.81 -0.58 -14.77
N GLY A 55 -15.24 -0.13 -13.58
CA GLY A 55 -16.49 -0.51 -12.93
C GLY A 55 -17.16 0.65 -12.18
N THR A 56 -17.79 0.35 -11.04
CA THR A 56 -18.57 1.33 -10.26
C THR A 56 -17.79 1.98 -9.10
N GLN A 57 -16.45 1.97 -9.13
CA GLN A 57 -15.60 2.48 -8.04
C GLN A 57 -15.83 1.84 -6.65
N ASN A 58 -16.52 0.68 -6.57
CA ASN A 58 -16.84 -0.02 -5.32
C ASN A 58 -15.59 -0.57 -4.60
N PHE A 59 -14.79 0.32 -4.02
CA PHE A 59 -13.52 0.00 -3.39
C PHE A 59 -13.66 -0.49 -1.95
N GLY A 60 -14.88 -0.48 -1.38
CA GLY A 60 -15.15 -1.01 -0.05
C GLY A 60 -14.78 -2.48 0.11
N VAL A 61 -14.73 -3.23 -1.00
CA VAL A 61 -14.19 -4.59 -1.05
C VAL A 61 -12.73 -4.65 -0.58
N LYS A 62 -11.88 -3.68 -0.93
CA LYS A 62 -10.47 -3.64 -0.49
C LYS A 62 -10.40 -3.53 1.02
N LEU A 63 -11.15 -2.59 1.60
CA LEU A 63 -11.24 -2.40 3.05
C LEU A 63 -11.74 -3.66 3.75
N ARG A 64 -12.77 -4.32 3.21
CA ARG A 64 -13.32 -5.57 3.75
C ARG A 64 -12.29 -6.69 3.75
N GLU A 65 -11.60 -6.90 2.62
CA GLU A 65 -10.61 -7.97 2.50
C GLU A 65 -9.41 -7.75 3.43
N ILE A 66 -8.90 -6.52 3.54
CA ILE A 66 -7.84 -6.17 4.50
C ILE A 66 -8.32 -6.40 5.93
N TYR A 67 -9.50 -5.88 6.29
CA TYR A 67 -10.09 -6.05 7.62
C TYR A 67 -10.26 -7.52 7.99
N ASN A 68 -10.78 -8.33 7.06
CA ASN A 68 -10.95 -9.77 7.28
C ASN A 68 -9.60 -10.47 7.42
N PHE A 69 -8.62 -10.13 6.57
CA PHE A 69 -7.29 -10.72 6.62
C PHE A 69 -6.62 -10.48 7.97
N ILE A 70 -6.54 -9.22 8.42
CA ILE A 70 -5.84 -8.88 9.68
C ILE A 70 -6.53 -9.49 10.90
N ASN A 71 -7.81 -9.86 10.83
CA ASN A 71 -8.57 -10.46 11.93
C ASN A 71 -8.64 -12.00 11.86
N ARG A 72 -7.93 -12.65 10.92
CA ARG A 72 -7.85 -14.12 10.88
C ARG A 72 -7.14 -14.65 12.14
N PRO A 73 -7.57 -15.80 12.69
CA PRO A 73 -6.93 -16.42 13.85
C PRO A 73 -5.44 -16.77 13.65
N THR A 74 -5.01 -16.92 12.40
CA THR A 74 -3.63 -17.27 12.03
C THR A 74 -2.69 -16.06 11.95
N ILE A 75 -3.21 -14.83 12.07
CA ILE A 75 -2.44 -13.61 11.93
C ILE A 75 -2.14 -13.03 13.32
N ASN A 76 -0.85 -12.88 13.63
CA ASN A 76 -0.41 -12.41 14.94
C ASN A 76 -0.33 -10.89 14.99
N GLU A 77 -0.46 -10.32 16.19
CA GLU A 77 -0.36 -8.86 16.40
C GLU A 77 1.00 -8.27 16.01
N SER A 78 2.07 -9.06 16.14
CA SER A 78 3.44 -8.69 15.76
C SER A 78 3.74 -8.85 14.27
N ASP A 79 2.83 -9.43 13.48
CA ASP A 79 3.05 -9.59 12.05
C ASP A 79 2.99 -8.25 11.32
N ILE A 80 3.60 -8.21 10.13
CA ILE A 80 3.57 -7.07 9.21
C ILE A 80 2.70 -7.47 8.02
N VAL A 81 1.80 -6.59 7.61
CA VAL A 81 1.01 -6.74 6.39
C VAL A 81 1.46 -5.70 5.39
N LEU A 82 1.84 -6.14 4.20
CA LEU A 82 2.00 -5.31 3.01
C LEU A 82 0.76 -5.54 2.14
N PHE A 83 -0.03 -4.49 1.93
CA PHE A 83 -1.11 -4.45 0.96
C PHE A 83 -0.70 -3.59 -0.23
N THR A 84 -1.02 -4.05 -1.44
CA THR A 84 -0.95 -3.23 -2.65
C THR A 84 -2.13 -3.48 -3.58
N ASP A 85 -2.49 -2.49 -4.39
CA ASP A 85 -3.37 -2.65 -5.55
C ASP A 85 -2.75 -3.64 -6.55
N ALA A 86 -3.59 -4.23 -7.41
CA ALA A 86 -3.22 -5.41 -8.21
C ALA A 86 -3.03 -5.11 -9.71
N TYR A 87 -3.76 -4.14 -10.25
CA TYR A 87 -4.00 -4.05 -11.70
C TYR A 87 -3.15 -3.00 -12.41
N ASP A 88 -2.52 -2.11 -11.66
CA ASP A 88 -1.79 -0.93 -12.12
C ASP A 88 -0.50 -0.72 -11.32
N LEU A 89 0.07 -1.82 -10.80
CA LEU A 89 1.25 -1.82 -9.94
C LEU A 89 2.41 -2.60 -10.57
N ALA A 90 3.61 -2.01 -10.54
CA ALA A 90 4.86 -2.70 -10.79
C ALA A 90 5.60 -2.99 -9.48
N TYR A 91 5.87 -4.27 -9.20
CA TYR A 91 6.72 -4.71 -8.08
C TYR A 91 8.14 -5.00 -8.57
N LEU A 92 9.10 -4.19 -8.12
CA LEU A 92 10.48 -4.13 -8.60
C LEU A 92 11.51 -4.62 -7.56
N GLY A 93 11.04 -5.00 -6.38
CA GLY A 93 11.86 -5.33 -5.21
C GLY A 93 11.80 -6.80 -4.79
N ASN A 94 12.08 -7.00 -3.49
CA ASN A 94 11.89 -8.25 -2.74
C ASN A 94 11.47 -7.89 -1.30
N LEU A 95 10.79 -8.80 -0.60
CA LEU A 95 10.24 -8.58 0.74
C LEU A 95 11.32 -8.33 1.79
N THR A 96 12.54 -8.84 1.59
CA THR A 96 13.67 -8.55 2.49
C THR A 96 14.00 -7.06 2.46
N GLU A 97 14.09 -6.47 1.26
CA GLU A 97 14.34 -5.05 1.07
C GLU A 97 13.14 -4.20 1.49
N VAL A 98 11.91 -4.66 1.26
CA VAL A 98 10.69 -4.02 1.77
C VAL A 98 10.74 -3.89 3.28
N VAL A 99 10.99 -4.98 4.01
CA VAL A 99 11.06 -4.96 5.49
C VAL A 99 12.22 -4.08 5.96
N ARG A 100 13.37 -4.12 5.28
CA ARG A 100 14.52 -3.27 5.61
C ARG A 100 14.16 -1.78 5.54
N ARG A 101 13.47 -1.34 4.48
CA ARG A 101 13.05 0.05 4.31
C ARG A 101 11.89 0.44 5.21
N TYR A 102 10.92 -0.46 5.41
CA TYR A 102 9.84 -0.26 6.37
C TYR A 102 10.38 0.03 7.79
N LYS A 103 11.43 -0.68 8.21
CA LYS A 103 12.10 -0.45 9.51
C LYS A 103 12.85 0.89 9.62
N MET A 104 12.97 1.66 8.55
CA MET A 104 13.54 3.02 8.58
C MET A 104 12.51 4.07 8.97
N PHE A 105 11.22 3.78 8.82
CA PHE A 105 10.15 4.69 9.21
C PHE A 105 9.91 4.67 10.72
N SER A 106 9.31 5.74 11.22
CA SER A 106 9.11 5.94 12.65
C SER A 106 7.78 5.37 13.16
N LYS A 107 6.79 5.27 12.28
CA LYS A 107 5.42 4.84 12.63
C LYS A 107 5.11 3.42 12.16
N PRO A 108 4.16 2.74 12.84
CA PRO A 108 3.84 1.35 12.55
C PRO A 108 2.99 1.13 11.29
N ILE A 109 2.49 2.17 10.63
CA ILE A 109 1.74 2.06 9.38
C ILE A 109 2.23 3.12 8.41
N ILE A 110 2.64 2.69 7.22
CA ILE A 110 3.16 3.54 6.15
C ILE A 110 2.25 3.42 4.94
N PHE A 111 1.82 4.56 4.42
CA PHE A 111 1.09 4.66 3.15
C PHE A 111 1.99 5.23 2.06
N GLY A 112 1.71 4.88 0.81
CA GLY A 112 2.21 5.66 -0.32
C GLY A 112 1.69 7.10 -0.26
N ALA A 113 2.47 8.04 -0.80
CA ALA A 113 2.07 9.43 -0.89
C ALA A 113 1.82 9.83 -2.36
N GLU A 114 0.92 10.78 -2.61
CA GLU A 114 0.58 11.29 -3.95
C GLU A 114 0.54 12.83 -4.00
N LYS A 115 0.54 13.39 -5.22
CA LYS A 115 0.54 14.84 -5.47
C LYS A 115 -0.81 15.52 -5.20
N SER A 116 -1.91 14.80 -5.39
CA SER A 116 -3.26 15.37 -5.41
C SER A 116 -4.10 14.88 -4.22
N CYS A 117 -4.89 15.77 -3.60
CA CYS A 117 -5.73 15.39 -2.46
C CYS A 117 -7.05 14.83 -2.96
N HIS A 118 -7.14 13.50 -3.07
CA HIS A 118 -8.35 12.78 -3.48
C HIS A 118 -8.98 11.96 -2.34
N PRO A 119 -10.28 11.68 -2.42
CA PRO A 119 -11.27 12.26 -3.35
C PRO A 119 -11.77 13.64 -2.90
N ASP A 120 -11.40 14.10 -1.71
CA ASP A 120 -11.94 15.31 -1.06
C ASP A 120 -10.89 16.43 -1.00
N PRO A 121 -10.73 17.26 -2.05
CA PRO A 121 -9.65 18.24 -2.14
C PRO A 121 -9.67 19.30 -1.03
N GLY A 122 -10.84 19.60 -0.45
CA GLY A 122 -10.96 20.53 0.68
C GLY A 122 -10.20 20.08 1.94
N ARG A 123 -9.96 18.77 2.07
CA ARG A 123 -9.23 18.17 3.19
C ARG A 123 -7.72 18.37 3.11
N ALA A 124 -7.20 18.90 2.00
CA ALA A 124 -5.78 19.21 1.85
C ALA A 124 -5.26 20.12 2.99
N SER A 125 -6.12 21.03 3.49
CA SER A 125 -5.81 21.94 4.59
C SER A 125 -5.67 21.27 5.96
N GLU A 126 -6.13 20.02 6.13
CA GLU A 126 -6.04 19.26 7.38
C GLU A 126 -4.68 18.55 7.53
N TYR A 127 -3.93 18.37 6.44
CA TYR A 127 -2.63 17.71 6.45
C TYR A 127 -1.58 18.56 7.19
N LYS A 128 -0.84 17.89 8.08
CA LYS A 128 0.30 18.48 8.80
C LYS A 128 1.58 17.85 8.31
N PHE A 129 2.56 18.67 7.95
CA PHE A 129 3.81 18.21 7.36
C PHE A 129 4.96 18.20 8.38
N PRO A 130 5.96 17.29 8.24
CA PRO A 130 7.04 17.15 9.21
C PRO A 130 8.00 18.35 9.29
N ASN A 131 8.19 19.05 8.17
CA ASN A 131 8.97 20.27 8.05
C ASN A 131 8.01 21.34 7.53
N ASP A 132 8.19 22.63 7.87
CA ASP A 132 7.29 23.73 7.44
C ASP A 132 7.13 23.89 5.91
N ASN A 133 7.79 23.04 5.12
CA ASN A 133 7.65 22.91 3.68
C ASN A 133 6.77 21.71 3.31
N MET A 134 5.79 21.97 2.43
CA MET A 134 4.97 20.94 1.82
C MET A 134 5.85 19.97 1.00
N PRO A 135 5.77 18.65 1.26
CA PRO A 135 6.43 17.64 0.44
C PRO A 135 5.90 17.65 -1.00
N GLU A 136 6.68 17.11 -1.94
CA GLU A 136 6.24 16.96 -3.33
C GLU A 136 5.04 16.02 -3.48
N PHE A 137 4.98 14.98 -2.64
CA PHE A 137 3.84 14.05 -2.55
C PHE A 137 3.19 14.20 -1.17
N PRO A 138 2.36 15.24 -0.96
CA PRO A 138 1.92 15.62 0.38
C PRO A 138 0.73 14.82 0.91
N PHE A 139 0.01 14.10 0.05
CA PHE A 139 -1.28 13.48 0.40
C PHE A 139 -1.19 11.97 0.45
N LEU A 140 -2.05 11.33 1.25
CA LEU A 140 -2.13 9.88 1.36
C LEU A 140 -2.57 9.26 0.02
N ASN A 141 -2.09 8.06 -0.31
CA ASN A 141 -2.67 7.17 -1.32
C ASN A 141 -2.93 5.78 -0.71
N SER A 142 -4.16 5.26 -0.83
CA SER A 142 -4.57 3.97 -0.23
C SER A 142 -4.17 2.73 -1.02
N GLY A 143 -3.62 2.91 -2.24
CA GLY A 143 -3.27 1.80 -3.12
C GLY A 143 -2.06 0.99 -2.64
N MET A 144 -1.26 1.51 -1.70
CA MET A 144 -0.13 0.80 -1.11
C MET A 144 0.00 1.13 0.37
N ILE A 145 0.03 0.08 1.21
CA ILE A 145 0.06 0.18 2.66
C ILE A 145 1.00 -0.89 3.19
N ILE A 146 1.88 -0.55 4.13
CA ILE A 146 2.58 -1.54 4.94
C ILE A 146 2.44 -1.19 6.42
N GLY A 147 2.11 -2.17 7.26
CA GLY A 147 2.01 -1.88 8.68
C GLY A 147 1.91 -3.09 9.59
N ARG A 148 2.13 -2.84 10.88
CA ARG A 148 2.02 -3.86 11.94
C ARG A 148 0.55 -4.18 12.20
N VAL A 149 0.23 -5.46 12.39
CA VAL A 149 -1.16 -5.95 12.51
C VAL A 149 -1.92 -5.31 13.68
N ASP A 150 -1.30 -5.16 14.85
CA ASP A 150 -1.94 -4.51 16.00
C ASP A 150 -2.38 -3.06 15.70
N ALA A 151 -1.56 -2.31 14.97
CA ALA A 151 -1.84 -0.94 14.58
C ALA A 151 -2.94 -0.90 13.51
N LEU A 152 -2.89 -1.80 12.52
CA LEU A 152 -3.97 -1.93 11.52
C LEU A 152 -5.30 -2.30 12.18
N ARG A 153 -5.30 -3.25 13.12
CA ARG A 153 -6.50 -3.63 13.89
C ARG A 153 -7.04 -2.48 14.72
N HIS A 154 -6.16 -1.67 15.31
CA HIS A 154 -6.55 -0.47 16.04
C HIS A 154 -7.23 0.55 15.11
N CYS A 155 -6.57 0.88 13.99
CA CYS A 155 -7.05 1.87 13.02
C CYS A 155 -8.34 1.45 12.30
N MET A 156 -8.56 0.15 12.10
CA MET A 156 -9.78 -0.38 11.48
C MET A 156 -10.81 -0.89 12.50
N LYS A 157 -10.63 -0.61 13.79
CA LYS A 157 -11.50 -1.15 14.84
C LYS A 157 -12.94 -0.70 14.63
N GLY A 158 -13.84 -1.67 14.52
CA GLY A 158 -15.27 -1.40 14.32
C GLY A 158 -15.63 -1.00 12.89
N TYR A 159 -14.72 -1.15 11.92
CA TYR A 159 -15.05 -0.97 10.50
C TYR A 159 -16.26 -1.82 10.13
N GLN A 160 -17.26 -1.17 9.52
CA GLN A 160 -18.43 -1.82 8.96
C GLN A 160 -18.33 -1.74 7.44
N TYR A 161 -18.51 -2.89 6.78
CA TYR A 161 -18.43 -2.97 5.34
C TYR A 161 -19.61 -2.26 4.67
N ASP A 162 -19.28 -1.32 3.78
CA ASP A 162 -20.15 -0.83 2.72
C ASP A 162 -19.32 -0.86 1.44
N ASP A 163 -19.86 -1.50 0.41
CA ASP A 163 -19.18 -1.67 -0.87
C ASP A 163 -18.93 -0.34 -1.60
N ARG A 164 -19.75 0.66 -1.28
CA ARG A 164 -19.66 2.03 -1.83
C ARG A 164 -18.62 2.88 -1.11
N HIS A 165 -18.01 2.39 -0.03
CA HIS A 165 -16.94 3.12 0.64
C HIS A 165 -15.79 3.34 -0.33
N ASP A 166 -15.37 4.59 -0.41
CA ASP A 166 -14.12 4.98 -1.02
C ASP A 166 -12.98 4.70 -0.01
N ASP A 167 -12.07 3.80 -0.38
CA ASP A 167 -11.00 3.34 0.49
C ASP A 167 -9.98 4.44 0.79
N GLN A 168 -9.74 5.31 -0.18
CA GLN A 168 -8.90 6.50 -0.06
C GLN A 168 -9.45 7.49 0.98
N ARG A 169 -10.76 7.79 0.92
CA ARG A 169 -11.46 8.65 1.89
C ARG A 169 -11.44 8.04 3.28
N PHE A 170 -11.72 6.74 3.41
CA PHE A 170 -11.67 6.03 4.69
C PHE A 170 -10.29 6.19 5.33
N TRP A 171 -9.22 5.84 4.60
CA TRP A 171 -7.87 5.91 5.15
C TRP A 171 -7.39 7.33 5.41
N THR A 172 -7.80 8.31 4.61
CA THR A 172 -7.52 9.73 4.89
C THR A 172 -8.13 10.18 6.22
N THR A 173 -9.37 9.77 6.52
CA THR A 173 -9.98 10.05 7.82
C THR A 173 -9.24 9.37 8.97
N VAL A 174 -8.93 8.08 8.81
CA VAL A 174 -8.18 7.33 9.82
C VAL A 174 -6.78 7.92 10.05
N PHE A 175 -6.12 8.42 8.99
CA PHE A 175 -4.84 9.12 9.09
C PHE A 175 -4.91 10.36 9.99
N PHE A 176 -5.92 11.21 9.81
CA PHE A 176 -6.10 12.40 10.65
C PHE A 176 -6.47 12.06 12.10
N GLU A 177 -7.19 10.98 12.32
CA GLU A 177 -7.58 10.51 13.66
C GLU A 177 -6.42 9.80 14.40
N ASN A 178 -5.42 9.28 13.67
CA ASN A 178 -4.32 8.49 14.22
C ASN A 178 -2.93 9.01 13.79
N PRO A 179 -2.62 10.30 14.05
CA PRO A 179 -1.37 10.91 13.60
C PRO A 179 -0.13 10.31 14.28
N ASP A 180 -0.28 9.52 15.34
CA ASP A 180 0.80 8.79 16.02
C ASP A 180 1.08 7.41 15.40
N LYS A 181 0.19 6.88 14.55
CA LYS A 181 0.31 5.53 13.97
C LYS A 181 0.60 5.49 12.48
N ILE A 182 0.18 6.53 11.75
CA ILE A 182 0.26 6.54 10.29
C ILE A 182 1.24 7.60 9.80
N GLU A 183 2.20 7.20 8.98
CA GLU A 183 3.18 8.03 8.28
C GLU A 183 3.02 7.85 6.77
N LEU A 184 3.33 8.88 5.99
CA LEU A 184 3.33 8.79 4.54
C LEU A 184 4.77 8.66 4.04
N ASP A 185 4.97 7.85 3.01
CA ASP A 185 6.26 7.71 2.32
C ASP A 185 6.54 8.91 1.41
N TYR A 186 6.80 10.07 2.03
CA TYR A 186 7.03 11.34 1.34
C TYR A 186 8.23 11.35 0.38
N GLU A 187 9.18 10.43 0.58
CA GLU A 187 10.40 10.32 -0.23
C GLU A 187 10.34 9.16 -1.23
N ASN A 188 9.21 8.46 -1.35
CA ASN A 188 9.03 7.30 -2.23
C ASN A 188 10.10 6.20 -2.00
N LEU A 189 10.46 5.95 -0.74
CA LEU A 189 11.43 4.91 -0.37
C LEU A 189 10.90 3.51 -0.67
N LEU A 190 9.61 3.28 -0.45
CA LEU A 190 8.91 2.04 -0.77
C LEU A 190 8.03 2.22 -1.99
N PHE A 191 7.23 3.29 -1.99
CA PHE A 191 6.04 3.45 -2.81
C PHE A 191 6.13 4.73 -3.64
N LEU A 192 6.09 4.62 -4.97
CA LEU A 192 5.92 5.76 -5.86
C LEU A 192 4.54 5.70 -6.50
N ASN A 193 3.71 6.72 -6.27
CA ASN A 193 2.49 6.95 -7.03
C ASN A 193 2.82 7.84 -8.24
N ALA A 194 2.54 7.34 -9.44
CA ALA A 194 2.98 7.95 -10.69
C ALA A 194 2.07 9.08 -11.19
N ALA A 195 0.84 9.19 -10.68
CA ALA A 195 -0.06 10.26 -11.10
C ALA A 195 0.57 11.63 -10.82
N ASP A 196 0.52 12.49 -11.83
CA ASP A 196 1.05 13.86 -11.84
C ASP A 196 2.57 13.99 -11.61
N MET A 197 3.34 12.90 -11.51
CA MET A 197 4.80 12.97 -11.30
C MET A 197 5.53 13.59 -12.51
N GLU A 198 6.68 14.22 -12.28
CA GLU A 198 7.47 14.78 -13.39
C GLU A 198 8.16 13.63 -14.14
N MET A 199 7.74 13.36 -15.38
CA MET A 199 8.24 12.21 -16.13
C MET A 199 9.73 12.33 -16.49
N GLU A 200 10.27 13.55 -16.61
CA GLU A 200 11.69 13.78 -16.87
C GLU A 200 12.58 13.30 -15.71
N ASP A 201 12.04 13.26 -14.49
CA ASP A 201 12.72 12.80 -13.28
C ASP A 201 12.58 11.28 -13.06
N PHE A 202 11.77 10.60 -13.89
CA PHE A 202 11.54 9.17 -13.81
C PHE A 202 12.47 8.38 -14.74
N ILE A 203 13.18 7.41 -14.18
CA ILE A 203 14.09 6.53 -14.94
C ILE A 203 13.71 5.08 -14.71
N TRP A 204 13.52 4.32 -15.79
CA TRP A 204 13.35 2.87 -15.76
C TRP A 204 14.40 2.21 -16.65
N ASN A 205 15.17 1.27 -16.11
CA ASN A 205 16.24 0.57 -16.84
C ASN A 205 15.95 -0.91 -17.13
N GLY A 206 14.70 -1.36 -16.97
CA GLY A 206 14.31 -2.76 -17.10
C GLY A 206 14.47 -3.60 -15.81
N LYS A 207 15.07 -3.04 -14.76
CA LYS A 207 15.27 -3.73 -13.47
C LYS A 207 14.89 -2.89 -12.26
N THR A 208 15.23 -1.61 -12.27
CA THR A 208 14.99 -0.69 -11.16
C THR A 208 14.39 0.59 -11.72
N ALA A 209 13.46 1.16 -10.97
CA ALA A 209 12.92 2.48 -11.22
C ALA A 209 13.58 3.49 -10.28
N TRP A 210 13.76 4.71 -10.76
CA TRP A 210 14.16 5.85 -9.96
C TRP A 210 13.21 7.01 -10.22
N TYR A 211 12.92 7.75 -9.15
CA TYR A 211 12.33 9.08 -9.25
C TYR A 211 13.25 10.03 -8.50
N LYS A 212 13.86 10.97 -9.24
CA LYS A 212 14.94 11.82 -8.73
C LYS A 212 16.06 10.97 -8.13
N ARG A 213 16.29 11.07 -6.81
CA ARG A 213 17.35 10.35 -6.08
C ARG A 213 16.91 9.03 -5.45
N HIS A 214 15.63 8.71 -5.46
CA HIS A 214 15.07 7.56 -4.75
C HIS A 214 14.71 6.44 -5.72
N ASN A 215 14.82 5.19 -5.26
CA ASN A 215 14.59 3.99 -6.08
C ASN A 215 13.43 3.15 -5.50
N PRO A 216 12.16 3.52 -5.73
CA PRO A 216 11.01 2.86 -5.11
C PRO A 216 10.97 1.36 -5.45
N LEU A 217 10.40 0.56 -4.54
CA LEU A 217 10.20 -0.88 -4.74
C LEU A 217 8.89 -1.20 -5.45
N PHE A 218 7.94 -0.27 -5.35
CA PHE A 218 6.64 -0.33 -6.00
C PHE A 218 6.39 0.95 -6.77
N VAL A 219 5.95 0.83 -8.02
CA VAL A 219 5.48 1.94 -8.83
C VAL A 219 4.00 1.70 -9.12
N HIS A 220 3.14 2.54 -8.58
CA HIS A 220 1.70 2.50 -8.74
C HIS A 220 1.30 3.52 -9.80
N ILE A 221 0.80 3.03 -10.93
CA ILE A 221 0.31 3.85 -12.04
C ILE A 221 -1.12 4.25 -11.70
N ASN A 222 -1.31 5.01 -10.62
CA ASN A 222 -2.59 5.48 -10.12
C ASN A 222 -3.23 6.51 -11.07
N GLY A 223 -4.52 6.80 -10.86
CA GLY A 223 -5.29 7.69 -11.75
C GLY A 223 -5.87 6.97 -12.97
N PRO A 224 -6.44 7.70 -13.95
CA PRO A 224 -7.17 7.09 -15.05
C PRO A 224 -6.28 6.61 -16.22
N ASP A 225 -5.12 7.23 -16.43
CA ASP A 225 -4.19 6.84 -17.49
C ASP A 225 -3.26 5.72 -17.02
N LYS A 226 -3.45 4.53 -17.59
CA LYS A 226 -2.66 3.34 -17.26
C LYS A 226 -1.55 3.05 -18.27
N THR A 227 -1.36 3.90 -19.29
CA THR A 227 -0.46 3.60 -20.43
C THR A 227 0.97 3.31 -19.99
N MET A 228 1.45 3.98 -18.94
CA MET A 228 2.79 3.77 -18.41
C MET A 228 3.02 2.34 -17.90
N ILE A 229 1.98 1.58 -17.52
CA ILE A 229 2.16 0.22 -16.99
C ILE A 229 2.83 -0.72 -18.00
N GLU A 230 2.66 -0.46 -19.30
CA GLU A 230 3.19 -1.32 -20.36
C GLU A 230 4.72 -1.39 -20.37
N ILE A 231 5.44 -0.37 -19.88
CA ILE A 231 6.91 -0.39 -19.84
C ILE A 231 7.47 -1.41 -18.83
N PHE A 232 6.62 -1.91 -17.92
CA PHE A 232 6.98 -2.88 -16.87
C PHE A 232 6.55 -4.32 -17.18
N LEU A 233 5.70 -4.52 -18.19
CA LEU A 233 5.17 -5.83 -18.57
C LEU A 233 6.17 -6.61 -19.43
#